data_AF-A0A183H727-F1
#
_entry.id   AF-A0A183H727-F1
#
_cell.length_a   1.000
_cell.length_b   1.000
_cell.length_c   1.000
_cell.angle_alpha   90.00
_cell.angle_beta   90.00
_cell.angle_gamma   90.00
#
_symmetry.space_group_name_H-M   'P 1'
#
loop_
_entity.id
_entity.type
_entity.pdbx_description
1 polymer ?
#
loop_
_entity_poly.entity_id
_entity_poly.type
_entity_poly.pdbx_seq_one_letter_code
_entity_poly.pdbx_strand_id
1 'polypeptide(L)'
;MSAHGKTLLCKTSLAWNLLLIFAQLEIFPLVNEISSRQSRSSLGGLTGHKGSVSLRINSKNHSLNRHDESSLVFITSHLLPNASNYEKRCLQYKNGQVCAFDDVARSSDENNIIWLGDFNWRVDQLTFQEMIMKLAELNPDDYMDKLINKFDQLKRAQRNGQAFMNYNEEKIHFAPTYRLMVGSSYYDQERVPSWCDRILFKGKSLRCERYESNRMVTLSDHFPVYAHFILSKLVSRQHSRWKVCFEKIPHWHNIVPFTCQFTYKDDFWNSGGSYRDWVAIYSADIPNSLQPLTWLYVVACYNVVIANRSVTIAEFPCLTAGHYRVGYFSAYKNCLQGLSDIFEVKFIK
;
A
#
# COMPACT_ATOMS: atom_id res chain seq x y z
N MET A 1 10.30 11.20 4.71
CA MET A 1 9.19 10.59 5.49
C MET A 1 9.78 9.44 6.29
N SER A 2 9.97 9.60 7.60
CA SER A 2 10.35 8.51 8.49
C SER A 2 9.07 7.96 9.14
N ALA A 3 8.75 6.70 8.89
CA ALA A 3 7.52 6.07 9.36
C ALA A 3 7.75 5.26 10.65
N HIS A 4 8.35 5.88 11.67
CA HIS A 4 8.57 5.28 13.00
C HIS A 4 9.25 3.89 12.91
N GLY A 5 10.44 3.83 12.29
CA GLY A 5 11.17 2.57 12.10
C GLY A 5 10.68 1.68 10.97
N LYS A 6 9.74 2.14 10.13
CA LYS A 6 9.30 1.45 8.91
C LYS A 6 9.93 2.04 7.65
N THR A 7 10.13 1.19 6.66
CA THR A 7 10.66 1.51 5.33
C THR A 7 9.53 1.60 4.32
N LEU A 8 9.59 2.56 3.39
CA LEU A 8 8.69 2.58 2.24
C LEU A 8 8.94 1.32 1.38
N LEU A 9 7.96 0.42 1.37
CA LEU A 9 7.99 -0.85 0.64
C LEU A 9 7.61 -0.63 -0.83
N CYS A 10 6.50 0.07 -1.06
CA CYS A 10 6.04 0.40 -2.40
C CYS A 10 5.17 1.65 -2.42
N LYS A 11 5.05 2.26 -3.59
CA LYS A 11 4.19 3.41 -3.84
C LYS A 11 3.59 3.36 -5.23
N THR A 12 2.45 4.00 -5.40
CA THR A 12 1.85 4.28 -6.71
C THR A 12 1.02 5.55 -6.64
N SER A 13 0.75 6.16 -7.77
CA SER A 13 -0.11 7.34 -7.84
C SER A 13 -0.95 7.40 -9.11
N LEU A 14 -2.06 8.13 -9.01
CA LEU A 14 -2.93 8.45 -10.14
C LEU A 14 -3.31 9.93 -10.03
N ALA A 15 -2.62 10.77 -10.81
CA ALA A 15 -2.59 12.22 -10.61
C ALA A 15 -2.26 12.56 -9.14
N TRP A 16 -3.18 13.19 -8.41
CA TRP A 16 -3.01 13.54 -6.99
C TRP A 16 -3.37 12.41 -6.01
N ASN A 17 -3.91 11.28 -6.48
CA ASN A 17 -4.19 10.13 -5.62
C ASN A 17 -2.88 9.40 -5.35
N LEU A 18 -2.46 9.32 -4.10
CA LEU A 18 -1.20 8.71 -3.69
C LEU A 18 -1.47 7.55 -2.75
N LEU A 19 -0.89 6.39 -3.05
CA LEU A 19 -0.90 5.22 -2.18
C LEU A 19 0.54 4.88 -1.81
N LEU A 20 0.82 4.89 -0.50
CA LEU A 20 2.12 4.56 0.07
C LEU A 20 1.96 3.39 1.03
N ILE A 21 2.82 2.38 0.90
CA ILE A 21 2.85 1.25 1.84
C ILE A 21 4.20 1.23 2.53
N PHE A 22 4.17 1.36 3.84
CA PHE A 22 5.34 1.24 4.71
C PHE A 22 5.27 -0.08 5.47
N ALA A 23 6.41 -0.77 5.57
CA ALA A 23 6.52 -2.03 6.30
C ALA A 23 7.79 -2.05 7.15
N GLN A 24 7.79 -2.84 8.21
CA GLN A 24 9.03 -3.16 8.92
C GLN A 24 9.93 -3.98 7.99
N LEU A 25 11.25 -3.82 8.09
CA LEU A 25 12.20 -4.54 7.23
C LEU A 25 12.06 -6.08 7.33
N GLU A 26 11.63 -6.60 8.48
CA GLU A 26 11.35 -8.03 8.69
C GLU A 26 10.24 -8.60 7.78
N ILE A 27 9.38 -7.74 7.22
CA ILE A 27 8.32 -8.14 6.29
C ILE A 27 8.85 -8.29 4.86
N PHE A 28 9.91 -7.58 4.49
CA PHE A 28 10.40 -7.57 3.11
C PHE A 28 10.80 -8.96 2.57
N PRO A 29 11.48 -9.84 3.34
CA PRO A 29 11.76 -11.20 2.88
C PRO A 29 10.51 -12.00 2.53
N LEU A 30 9.34 -11.64 3.08
CA LEU A 30 8.05 -12.30 2.84
C LEU A 30 7.40 -11.86 1.53
N VAL A 31 7.84 -10.76 0.93
CA VAL A 31 7.23 -10.19 -0.28
C VAL A 31 7.80 -10.88 -1.52
N ASN A 32 6.94 -11.59 -2.26
CA ASN A 32 7.30 -12.26 -3.50
C ASN A 32 7.26 -11.30 -4.70
N GLU A 33 6.22 -10.48 -4.76
CA GLU A 33 5.94 -9.60 -5.88
C GLU A 33 5.05 -8.44 -5.44
N ILE A 34 5.26 -7.27 -6.05
CA ILE A 34 4.39 -6.10 -5.91
C ILE A 34 3.89 -5.66 -7.29
N SER A 35 2.59 -5.78 -7.51
CA SER A 35 1.95 -5.35 -8.76
C SER A 35 1.08 -4.11 -8.51
N SER A 36 0.85 -3.29 -9.52
CA SER A 36 -0.05 -2.14 -9.44
C SER A 36 -1.03 -2.11 -10.61
N ARG A 37 -2.23 -1.59 -10.36
CA ARG A 37 -3.27 -1.36 -11.38
C ARG A 37 -3.95 -0.02 -11.14
N GLN A 38 -4.47 0.55 -12.22
CA GLN A 38 -5.16 1.84 -12.19
C GLN A 38 -6.40 1.81 -13.08
N SER A 39 -7.41 2.58 -12.69
CA SER A 39 -8.62 2.84 -13.46
C SER A 39 -8.88 4.35 -13.47
N ARG A 40 -8.84 4.96 -14.66
CA ARG A 40 -9.05 6.40 -14.85
C ARG A 40 -10.51 6.67 -15.14
N SER A 41 -11.05 7.75 -14.58
CA SER A 41 -12.47 8.07 -14.75
C SER A 41 -12.75 9.53 -15.09
N SER A 42 -11.73 10.39 -15.14
CA SER A 42 -11.90 11.78 -15.59
C SER A 42 -11.76 11.88 -17.11
N LEU A 43 -12.59 12.72 -17.74
CA LEU A 43 -12.62 12.95 -19.20
C LEU A 43 -12.66 11.65 -20.01
N GLY A 44 -13.58 10.74 -19.68
CA GLY A 44 -13.69 9.45 -20.39
C GLY A 44 -12.49 8.52 -20.20
N GLY A 45 -11.64 8.74 -19.18
CA GLY A 45 -10.45 7.95 -18.92
C GLY A 45 -9.14 8.61 -19.36
N LEU A 46 -9.20 9.79 -19.99
CA LEU A 46 -8.01 10.52 -20.44
C LEU A 46 -7.15 11.04 -19.28
N THR A 47 -7.75 11.36 -18.12
CA THR A 47 -7.00 11.87 -16.95
C THR A 47 -7.29 11.09 -15.66
N GLY A 48 -6.35 11.17 -14.71
CA GLY A 48 -6.38 10.41 -13.45
C GLY A 48 -6.90 11.17 -12.22
N HIS A 49 -7.51 12.35 -12.39
CA HIS A 49 -7.94 13.19 -11.26
C HIS A 49 -9.07 12.52 -10.45
N LYS A 50 -9.87 11.68 -11.11
CA LYS A 50 -10.82 10.75 -10.50
C LYS A 50 -10.56 9.36 -11.04
N GLY A 51 -10.72 8.36 -10.18
CA GLY A 51 -10.40 6.98 -10.51
C GLY A 51 -9.95 6.18 -9.30
N SER A 52 -9.33 5.05 -9.58
CA SER A 52 -8.82 4.11 -8.59
C SER A 52 -7.38 3.72 -8.92
N VAL A 53 -6.53 3.54 -7.91
CA VAL A 53 -5.18 2.99 -8.05
C VAL A 53 -4.91 2.01 -6.94
N SER A 54 -4.13 0.97 -7.23
CA SER A 54 -3.90 -0.14 -6.30
C SER A 54 -2.47 -0.62 -6.27
N LEU A 55 -2.13 -1.23 -5.14
CA LEU A 55 -0.94 -2.05 -4.93
C LEU A 55 -1.37 -3.42 -4.40
N ARG A 56 -0.96 -4.47 -5.09
CA ARG A 56 -1.10 -5.87 -4.66
C ARG A 56 0.25 -6.38 -4.19
N ILE A 57 0.31 -6.85 -2.96
CA ILE A 57 1.47 -7.49 -2.35
C ILE A 57 1.21 -8.99 -2.34
N ASN A 58 1.97 -9.74 -3.12
CA ASN A 58 1.93 -11.20 -3.09
C ASN A 58 2.98 -11.72 -2.11
N SER A 59 2.60 -12.66 -1.25
CA SER A 59 3.50 -13.24 -0.26
C SER A 59 4.24 -14.46 -0.81
N LYS A 60 5.46 -14.70 -0.35
CA LYS A 60 6.18 -15.94 -0.61
C LYS A 60 5.54 -17.05 0.22
N ASN A 61 4.80 -17.96 -0.42
CA ASN A 61 4.46 -19.23 0.21
C ASN A 61 5.38 -20.33 -0.33
N HIS A 62 5.97 -21.08 0.61
CA HIS A 62 6.79 -22.26 0.32
C HIS A 62 5.96 -23.56 0.34
N SER A 63 4.63 -23.46 0.44
CA SER A 63 3.74 -24.61 0.27
C SER A 63 3.94 -25.17 -1.13
N LEU A 64 4.23 -26.48 -1.22
CA LEU A 64 4.31 -27.23 -2.48
C LEU A 64 3.01 -27.16 -3.30
N ASN A 65 1.92 -26.72 -2.68
CA ASN A 65 0.65 -26.43 -3.35
C ASN A 65 0.56 -24.94 -3.71
N ARG A 66 0.50 -24.65 -5.01
CA ARG A 66 0.22 -23.31 -5.59
C ARG A 66 -1.15 -22.72 -5.18
N HIS A 67 -1.89 -23.39 -4.30
CA HIS A 67 -3.22 -23.04 -3.82
C HIS A 67 -3.23 -22.18 -2.56
N ASP A 68 -2.08 -21.95 -1.92
CA ASP A 68 -1.98 -21.16 -0.67
C ASP A 68 -1.52 -19.72 -0.88
N GLU A 69 -1.31 -19.23 -2.11
CA GLU A 69 -0.88 -17.84 -2.34
C GLU A 69 -1.96 -16.85 -1.90
N SER A 70 -1.74 -16.20 -0.74
CA SER A 70 -2.59 -15.13 -0.25
C SER A 70 -1.98 -13.78 -0.56
N SER A 71 -2.77 -12.90 -1.18
CA SER A 71 -2.34 -11.54 -1.49
C SER A 71 -3.05 -10.50 -0.63
N LEU A 72 -2.36 -9.40 -0.38
CA LEU A 72 -2.91 -8.23 0.28
C LEU A 72 -2.99 -7.10 -0.74
N VAL A 73 -4.19 -6.61 -1.02
CA VAL A 73 -4.48 -5.60 -2.03
C VAL A 73 -4.97 -4.34 -1.35
N PHE A 74 -4.30 -3.22 -1.59
CA PHE A 74 -4.74 -1.91 -1.17
C PHE A 74 -5.20 -1.14 -2.40
N ILE A 75 -6.42 -0.61 -2.36
CA ILE A 75 -7.00 0.21 -3.42
C ILE A 75 -7.36 1.56 -2.82
N THR A 76 -6.93 2.65 -3.46
CA THR A 76 -7.43 3.99 -3.16
C THR A 76 -8.24 4.54 -4.32
N SER A 77 -9.40 5.14 -4.04
CA SER A 77 -10.23 5.80 -5.03
C SER A 77 -10.60 7.22 -4.63
N HIS A 78 -10.70 8.08 -5.64
CA HIS A 78 -11.30 9.40 -5.53
C HIS A 78 -12.38 9.52 -6.59
N LEU A 79 -13.63 9.45 -6.15
CA LEU A 79 -14.80 9.39 -7.04
C LEU A 79 -15.43 10.76 -7.26
N LEU A 80 -16.35 10.87 -8.23
CA LEU A 80 -16.96 12.13 -8.61
C LEU A 80 -17.69 12.79 -7.43
N PRO A 81 -17.51 14.12 -7.24
CA PRO A 81 -18.18 14.85 -6.17
C PRO A 81 -19.65 15.10 -6.52
N ASN A 82 -20.37 15.78 -5.61
CA ASN A 82 -21.79 16.16 -5.70
C ASN A 82 -22.79 15.01 -5.53
N ALA A 83 -23.88 15.27 -4.79
CA ALA A 83 -24.92 14.29 -4.52
C ALA A 83 -25.53 13.70 -5.80
N SER A 84 -25.75 14.53 -6.83
CA SER A 84 -26.35 14.13 -8.11
C SER A 84 -25.55 13.11 -8.94
N ASN A 85 -24.26 12.91 -8.66
CA ASN A 85 -23.42 11.96 -9.40
C ASN A 85 -23.50 10.52 -8.87
N TYR A 86 -24.58 10.14 -8.18
CA TYR A 86 -24.79 8.81 -7.59
C TYR A 86 -24.54 7.66 -8.58
N GLU A 87 -25.18 7.68 -9.75
CA GLU A 87 -25.04 6.62 -10.76
C GLU A 87 -23.63 6.59 -11.35
N LYS A 88 -23.03 7.77 -11.56
CA LYS A 88 -21.66 7.87 -12.07
C LYS A 88 -20.66 7.31 -11.07
N ARG A 89 -20.85 7.51 -9.76
CA ARG A 89 -20.02 6.85 -8.73
C ARG A 89 -20.17 5.33 -8.76
N CYS A 90 -21.39 4.81 -8.94
CA CYS A 90 -21.60 3.36 -9.12
C CYS A 90 -20.81 2.84 -10.35
N LEU A 91 -20.84 3.56 -11.47
CA LEU A 91 -20.06 3.21 -12.66
C LEU A 91 -18.54 3.29 -12.41
N GLN A 92 -18.06 4.32 -11.71
CA GLN A 92 -16.65 4.45 -11.37
C GLN A 92 -16.18 3.33 -10.44
N TYR A 93 -17.02 2.88 -9.49
CA TYR A 93 -16.75 1.68 -8.70
C TYR A 93 -16.59 0.44 -9.60
N LYS A 94 -17.55 0.19 -10.51
CA LYS A 94 -17.49 -0.96 -11.44
C LYS A 94 -16.21 -0.94 -12.26
N ASN A 95 -15.85 0.20 -12.85
CA ASN A 95 -14.60 0.36 -13.60
C ASN A 95 -13.35 0.22 -12.70
N GLY A 96 -13.47 0.59 -11.42
CA GLY A 96 -12.41 0.45 -10.43
C GLY A 96 -12.11 -0.99 -10.04
N GLN A 97 -13.03 -1.95 -10.26
CA GLN A 97 -12.85 -3.35 -9.86
C GLN A 97 -11.64 -4.03 -10.54
N VAL A 98 -11.14 -3.51 -11.67
CA VAL A 98 -9.86 -3.96 -12.25
C VAL A 98 -8.69 -3.87 -11.25
N CYS A 99 -8.76 -2.92 -10.31
CA CYS A 99 -7.77 -2.72 -9.25
C CYS A 99 -7.88 -3.73 -8.10
N ALA A 100 -8.91 -4.58 -8.08
CA ALA A 100 -9.08 -5.63 -7.07
C ALA A 100 -8.33 -6.93 -7.40
N PHE A 101 -7.81 -7.07 -8.63
CA PHE A 101 -7.11 -8.27 -9.10
C PHE A 101 -7.92 -9.57 -8.95
N ASP A 102 -9.26 -9.48 -8.97
CA ASP A 102 -10.15 -10.65 -8.87
C ASP A 102 -9.98 -11.60 -10.08
N ASP A 103 -9.47 -11.12 -11.21
CA ASP A 103 -9.15 -11.90 -12.43
C ASP A 103 -7.89 -12.76 -12.32
N VAL A 104 -6.99 -12.41 -11.39
CA VAL A 104 -5.74 -13.16 -11.15
C VAL A 104 -5.85 -14.10 -9.96
N ALA A 105 -6.89 -13.92 -9.14
CA ALA A 105 -7.22 -14.84 -8.05
C ALA A 105 -7.91 -16.07 -8.63
N ARG A 106 -7.46 -17.27 -8.23
CA ARG A 106 -8.12 -18.53 -8.63
C ARG A 106 -9.41 -18.76 -7.86
N SER A 107 -9.55 -18.13 -6.69
CA SER A 107 -10.76 -18.11 -5.88
C SER A 107 -10.97 -16.74 -5.24
N SER A 108 -12.22 -16.39 -4.95
CA SER A 108 -12.59 -15.09 -4.34
C SER A 108 -11.98 -14.84 -2.96
N ASP A 109 -11.40 -15.88 -2.34
CA ASP A 109 -10.86 -15.86 -0.98
C ASP A 109 -9.33 -15.62 -0.93
N GLU A 110 -8.64 -15.65 -2.07
CA GLU A 110 -7.17 -15.47 -2.15
C GLU A 110 -6.72 -14.02 -1.99
N ASN A 111 -7.59 -13.06 -2.32
CA ASN A 111 -7.30 -11.64 -2.17
C ASN A 111 -7.93 -11.08 -0.89
N ASN A 112 -7.07 -10.57 0.00
CA ASN A 112 -7.47 -9.75 1.13
C ASN A 112 -7.41 -8.30 0.66
N ILE A 113 -8.56 -7.67 0.46
CA ILE A 113 -8.66 -6.35 -0.17
C ILE A 113 -9.07 -5.33 0.89
N ILE A 114 -8.34 -4.21 0.94
CA ILE A 114 -8.71 -3.00 1.66
C ILE A 114 -8.88 -1.89 0.61
N TRP A 115 -10.11 -1.41 0.45
CA TRP A 115 -10.48 -0.37 -0.50
C TRP A 115 -10.90 0.88 0.27
N LEU A 116 -10.12 1.95 0.12
CA LEU A 116 -10.28 3.19 0.87
C LEU A 116 -10.27 4.44 -0.04
N GLY A 117 -10.59 5.59 0.53
CA GLY A 117 -10.39 6.90 -0.10
C GLY A 117 -11.61 7.81 -0.01
N ASP A 118 -11.55 8.92 -0.74
CA ASP A 118 -12.68 9.84 -0.90
C ASP A 118 -13.64 9.30 -1.97
N PHE A 119 -14.58 8.47 -1.50
CA PHE A 119 -15.61 7.91 -2.35
C PHE A 119 -16.71 8.91 -2.69
N ASN A 120 -16.74 10.08 -2.04
CA ASN A 120 -17.67 11.16 -2.33
C ASN A 120 -19.16 10.77 -2.26
N TRP A 121 -19.51 9.71 -1.52
CA TRP A 121 -20.90 9.39 -1.21
C TRP A 121 -21.47 10.42 -0.26
N ARG A 122 -22.70 10.86 -0.54
CA ARG A 122 -23.33 11.99 0.15
C ARG A 122 -24.54 11.56 0.95
N VAL A 123 -24.94 12.39 1.90
CA VAL A 123 -26.31 12.44 2.41
C VAL A 123 -27.12 13.34 1.48
N ASP A 124 -28.17 12.82 0.85
CA ASP A 124 -28.93 13.53 -0.20
C ASP A 124 -30.43 13.65 0.04
N GLN A 125 -30.91 13.18 1.19
CA GLN A 125 -32.32 13.20 1.59
C GLN A 125 -32.61 14.17 2.75
N LEU A 126 -31.60 14.92 3.19
CA LEU A 126 -31.69 15.88 4.29
C LEU A 126 -31.12 17.21 3.83
N THR A 127 -31.71 18.29 4.31
CA THR A 127 -31.10 19.62 4.27
C THR A 127 -29.95 19.74 5.28
N PHE A 128 -29.14 20.79 5.16
CA PHE A 128 -28.08 21.07 6.14
C PHE A 128 -28.65 21.16 7.55
N GLN A 129 -29.74 21.94 7.72
CA GLN A 129 -30.35 22.17 9.03
C GLN A 129 -30.87 20.87 9.66
N GLU A 130 -31.57 20.03 8.87
CA GLU A 130 -32.06 18.73 9.34
C GLU A 130 -30.93 17.79 9.73
N MET A 131 -29.84 17.79 8.95
CA MET A 131 -28.66 16.99 9.27
C MET A 131 -28.02 17.46 10.59
N ILE A 132 -27.84 18.76 10.79
CA ILE A 132 -27.30 19.30 12.05
C ILE A 132 -28.20 18.98 13.24
N MET A 133 -29.52 19.12 13.11
CA MET A 133 -30.46 18.74 14.19
C MET A 133 -30.31 17.25 14.55
N LYS A 134 -30.24 16.36 13.56
CA LYS A 134 -30.03 14.93 13.79
C LYS A 134 -28.68 14.63 14.42
N LEU A 135 -27.63 15.39 14.08
CA LEU A 135 -26.32 15.26 14.71
C LEU A 135 -26.32 15.81 16.15
N ALA A 136 -27.11 16.84 16.47
CA ALA A 136 -27.22 17.39 17.81
C ALA A 136 -28.01 16.47 18.77
N GLU A 137 -28.96 15.71 18.24
CA GLU A 137 -29.76 14.71 18.98
C GLU A 137 -28.99 13.40 19.28
N LEU A 138 -27.71 13.30 18.85
CA LEU A 138 -26.94 12.06 18.93
C LEU A 138 -26.65 11.60 20.36
N ASN A 139 -27.13 10.41 20.72
CA ASN A 139 -26.49 9.56 21.72
C ASN A 139 -25.36 8.74 21.03
N PRO A 140 -24.14 8.65 21.58
CA PRO A 140 -22.93 8.31 20.80
C PRO A 140 -22.90 6.93 20.12
N ASP A 141 -23.48 5.89 20.74
CA ASP A 141 -23.09 4.52 20.38
C ASP A 141 -23.97 3.81 19.34
N ASP A 142 -25.19 4.31 19.08
CA ASP A 142 -26.15 3.57 18.24
C ASP A 142 -26.95 4.41 17.22
N TYR A 143 -26.96 5.73 17.32
CA TYR A 143 -27.74 6.56 16.39
C TYR A 143 -26.95 6.95 15.12
N MET A 144 -25.61 6.96 15.16
CA MET A 144 -24.78 7.22 13.97
C MET A 144 -24.97 6.19 12.87
N ASP A 145 -24.88 4.92 13.23
CA ASP A 145 -25.08 3.83 12.28
C ASP A 145 -26.50 3.83 11.69
N LYS A 146 -27.52 4.18 12.48
CA LYS A 146 -28.90 4.34 11.98
C LYS A 146 -29.01 5.48 10.97
N LEU A 147 -28.39 6.62 11.24
CA LEU A 147 -28.38 7.78 10.35
C LEU A 147 -27.70 7.44 9.02
N ILE A 148 -26.53 6.79 9.07
CA ILE A 148 -25.80 6.36 7.89
C ILE A 148 -26.60 5.32 7.11
N ASN A 149 -27.07 4.27 7.76
CA ASN A 149 -27.85 3.23 7.08
C ASN A 149 -29.11 3.78 6.40
N LYS A 150 -29.76 4.80 6.97
CA LYS A 150 -30.95 5.40 6.38
C LYS A 150 -30.65 6.37 5.23
N PHE A 151 -29.70 7.28 5.40
CA PHE A 151 -29.56 8.45 4.53
C PHE A 151 -28.27 8.48 3.67
N ASP A 152 -27.31 7.59 3.92
CA ASP A 152 -26.04 7.55 3.17
C ASP A 152 -26.20 6.86 1.81
N GLN A 153 -25.68 7.50 0.76
CA GLN A 153 -25.72 6.96 -0.59
C GLN A 153 -24.91 5.67 -0.76
N LEU A 154 -23.79 5.47 -0.06
CA LEU A 154 -23.03 4.22 -0.18
C LEU A 154 -23.85 3.04 0.35
N LYS A 155 -24.46 3.18 1.54
CA LYS A 155 -25.35 2.14 2.09
C LYS A 155 -26.54 1.86 1.16
N ARG A 156 -27.11 2.89 0.53
CA ARG A 156 -28.15 2.71 -0.50
C ARG A 156 -27.63 1.94 -1.71
N ALA A 157 -26.44 2.26 -2.21
CA ALA A 157 -25.82 1.56 -3.35
C ALA A 157 -25.48 0.10 -3.03
N GLN A 158 -25.05 -0.21 -1.80
CA GLN A 158 -24.82 -1.58 -1.33
C GLN A 158 -26.12 -2.38 -1.30
N ARG A 159 -27.19 -1.85 -0.68
CA ARG A 159 -28.51 -2.52 -0.63
C ARG A 159 -29.09 -2.79 -2.01
N ASN A 160 -28.90 -1.85 -2.94
CA ASN A 160 -29.39 -1.98 -4.31
C ASN A 160 -28.48 -2.84 -5.21
N GLY A 161 -27.37 -3.38 -4.70
CA GLY A 161 -26.41 -4.17 -5.49
C GLY A 161 -25.66 -3.35 -6.56
N GLN A 162 -25.62 -2.02 -6.44
CA GLN A 162 -25.04 -1.14 -7.47
C GLN A 162 -23.55 -0.88 -7.25
N ALA A 163 -23.09 -0.89 -6.00
CA ALA A 163 -21.69 -0.73 -5.63
C ALA A 163 -21.37 -1.44 -4.30
N PHE A 164 -20.15 -1.98 -4.17
CA PHE A 164 -19.60 -2.54 -2.92
C PHE A 164 -20.46 -3.61 -2.21
N MET A 165 -21.35 -4.31 -2.91
CA MET A 165 -22.24 -5.32 -2.30
C MET A 165 -21.50 -6.49 -1.62
N ASN A 166 -20.29 -6.81 -2.10
CA ASN A 166 -19.46 -7.92 -1.60
C ASN A 166 -18.35 -7.44 -0.64
N TYR A 167 -18.43 -6.21 -0.16
CA TYR A 167 -17.47 -5.61 0.75
C TYR A 167 -18.11 -5.33 2.10
N ASN A 168 -17.35 -5.60 3.15
CA ASN A 168 -17.69 -5.24 4.52
C ASN A 168 -17.18 -3.82 4.82
N GLU A 169 -17.84 -3.17 5.77
CA GLU A 169 -17.41 -1.91 6.36
C GLU A 169 -17.68 -1.99 7.86
N GLU A 170 -16.72 -1.58 8.67
CA GLU A 170 -16.90 -1.57 10.13
C GLU A 170 -17.95 -0.52 10.53
N LYS A 171 -18.62 -0.74 11.67
CA LYS A 171 -19.64 0.19 12.17
C LYS A 171 -19.03 1.58 12.36
N ILE A 172 -19.69 2.60 11.80
CA ILE A 172 -19.22 3.99 11.89
C ILE A 172 -19.82 4.64 13.13
N HIS A 173 -18.94 5.03 14.05
CA HIS A 173 -19.28 5.75 15.28
C HIS A 173 -18.86 7.22 15.25
N PHE A 174 -18.23 7.68 14.16
CA PHE A 174 -17.71 9.04 14.03
C PHE A 174 -18.58 9.93 13.15
N ALA A 175 -18.59 11.23 13.46
CA ALA A 175 -19.32 12.28 12.74
C ALA A 175 -18.93 12.37 11.25
N PRO A 176 -19.80 12.91 10.37
CA PRO A 176 -19.45 13.15 8.97
C PRO A 176 -18.10 13.86 8.83
N THR A 177 -17.30 13.43 7.86
CA THR A 177 -15.92 13.89 7.67
C THR A 177 -15.82 15.09 6.75
N TYR A 178 -16.90 15.43 6.03
CA TYR A 178 -16.97 16.50 5.04
C TYR A 178 -18.33 17.21 5.13
N ARG A 179 -18.49 18.50 4.80
CA ARG A 179 -17.46 19.50 4.48
C ARG A 179 -17.21 20.38 5.69
N LEU A 180 -15.96 20.53 6.07
CA LEU A 180 -15.56 21.34 7.22
C LEU A 180 -15.09 22.72 6.76
N MET A 181 -15.20 23.72 7.63
CA MET A 181 -14.45 24.96 7.48
C MET A 181 -12.99 24.69 7.82
N VAL A 182 -12.07 24.92 6.88
CA VAL A 182 -10.63 24.72 7.03
C VAL A 182 -10.11 25.44 8.28
N GLY A 183 -9.27 24.78 9.06
CA GLY A 183 -8.74 25.28 10.33
C GLY A 183 -9.69 25.08 11.52
N SER A 184 -10.87 24.48 11.33
CA SER A 184 -11.86 24.27 12.39
C SER A 184 -12.45 22.85 12.36
N SER A 185 -13.33 22.56 13.32
CA SER A 185 -14.14 21.33 13.36
C SER A 185 -15.62 21.56 13.05
N TYR A 186 -15.96 22.74 12.54
CA TYR A 186 -17.33 23.12 12.20
C TYR A 186 -17.64 22.83 10.74
N TYR A 187 -18.89 22.46 10.46
CA TYR A 187 -19.35 22.23 9.11
C TYR A 187 -19.59 23.54 8.36
N ASP A 188 -19.20 23.54 7.09
CA ASP A 188 -19.55 24.58 6.14
C ASP A 188 -21.02 24.45 5.74
N GLN A 189 -21.78 25.54 5.85
CA GLN A 189 -23.23 25.57 5.57
C GLN A 189 -23.58 25.38 4.09
N GLU A 190 -22.61 25.49 3.18
CA GLU A 190 -22.83 25.29 1.75
C GLU A 190 -23.20 23.85 1.38
N ARG A 191 -22.86 22.86 2.23
CA ARG A 191 -23.01 21.43 1.91
C ARG A 191 -23.53 20.65 3.09
N VAL A 192 -24.47 19.75 2.83
CA VAL A 192 -24.94 18.77 3.83
C VAL A 192 -23.77 17.91 4.30
N PRO A 193 -23.49 17.83 5.62
CA PRO A 193 -22.44 16.98 6.15
C PRO A 193 -22.59 15.52 5.69
N SER A 194 -21.51 14.91 5.21
CA SER A 194 -21.47 13.58 4.59
C SER A 194 -20.22 12.78 4.98
N TRP A 195 -20.32 11.44 4.94
CA TRP A 195 -19.18 10.51 5.10
C TRP A 195 -18.59 10.18 3.73
N CYS A 196 -17.83 11.12 3.18
CA CYS A 196 -17.17 10.97 1.89
C CYS A 196 -15.99 9.97 1.96
N ASP A 197 -15.30 9.93 3.10
CA ASP A 197 -14.04 9.21 3.31
C ASP A 197 -14.30 7.85 3.97
N ARG A 198 -14.07 6.76 3.23
CA ARG A 198 -14.53 5.41 3.63
C ARG A 198 -13.42 4.37 3.52
N ILE A 199 -13.52 3.31 4.33
CA ILE A 199 -12.61 2.16 4.30
C ILE A 199 -13.45 0.89 4.32
N LEU A 200 -13.47 0.17 3.21
CA LEU A 200 -14.18 -1.09 3.04
C LEU A 200 -13.19 -2.23 2.83
N PHE A 201 -13.59 -3.45 3.13
CA PHE A 201 -12.70 -4.61 3.02
C PHE A 201 -13.42 -5.88 2.58
N LYS A 202 -12.68 -6.79 1.97
CA LYS A 202 -13.13 -8.12 1.51
C LYS A 202 -12.02 -9.14 1.79
N GLY A 203 -12.38 -10.36 2.14
CA GLY A 203 -11.45 -11.46 2.40
C GLY A 203 -11.63 -12.05 3.79
N LYS A 204 -11.50 -13.37 3.91
CA LYS A 204 -11.80 -14.12 5.14
C LYS A 204 -10.78 -13.93 6.26
N SER A 205 -9.59 -13.43 5.94
CA SER A 205 -8.51 -13.28 6.93
C SER A 205 -8.40 -11.88 7.51
N LEU A 206 -9.22 -10.92 7.06
CA LEU A 206 -9.23 -9.55 7.55
C LEU A 206 -10.30 -9.37 8.62
N ARG A 207 -9.88 -8.83 9.77
CA ARG A 207 -10.78 -8.35 10.83
C ARG A 207 -10.45 -6.89 11.13
N CYS A 208 -11.43 -6.01 10.99
CA CYS A 208 -11.30 -4.63 11.46
C CYS A 208 -11.45 -4.60 12.99
N GLU A 209 -10.57 -3.88 13.68
CA GLU A 209 -10.63 -3.70 15.14
C GLU A 209 -10.95 -2.26 15.54
N ARG A 210 -10.61 -1.30 14.69
CA ARG A 210 -10.86 0.12 14.91
C ARG A 210 -11.20 0.77 13.59
N TYR A 211 -12.16 1.68 13.62
CA TYR A 211 -12.54 2.50 12.48
C TYR A 211 -13.00 3.88 12.95
N GLU A 212 -12.17 4.89 12.71
CA GLU A 212 -12.30 6.20 13.35
C GLU A 212 -11.90 7.34 12.41
N SER A 213 -12.32 8.57 12.76
CA SER A 213 -11.83 9.79 12.15
C SER A 213 -10.99 10.61 13.12
N ASN A 214 -9.96 11.29 12.63
CA ASN A 214 -9.09 12.14 13.43
C ASN A 214 -9.55 13.61 13.32
N ARG A 215 -10.35 14.05 14.29
CA ARG A 215 -10.87 15.42 14.36
C ARG A 215 -9.84 16.48 14.75
N MET A 216 -8.66 16.07 15.22
CA MET A 216 -7.59 16.98 15.61
C MET A 216 -6.82 17.55 14.40
N VAL A 217 -6.97 16.95 13.22
CA VAL A 217 -6.32 17.40 11.99
C VAL A 217 -7.30 18.24 11.18
N THR A 218 -7.12 19.57 11.20
CA THR A 218 -8.04 20.54 10.59
C THR A 218 -7.46 21.25 9.35
N LEU A 219 -6.38 20.72 8.78
CA LEU A 219 -5.67 21.31 7.64
C LEU A 219 -6.43 21.22 6.30
N SER A 220 -7.53 20.47 6.27
CA SER A 220 -8.40 20.25 5.12
C SER A 220 -9.86 20.43 5.53
N ASP A 221 -10.74 20.60 4.55
CA ASP A 221 -12.19 20.50 4.69
C ASP A 221 -12.68 19.04 4.88
N HIS A 222 -11.75 18.07 4.93
CA HIS A 222 -11.98 16.68 5.31
C HIS A 222 -11.21 16.30 6.59
N PHE A 223 -11.85 15.52 7.47
CA PHE A 223 -11.12 14.82 8.53
C PHE A 223 -10.47 13.54 8.01
N PRO A 224 -9.20 13.24 8.37
CA PRO A 224 -8.58 11.95 8.07
C PRO A 224 -9.37 10.79 8.69
N VAL A 225 -9.49 9.69 7.94
CA VAL A 225 -10.12 8.45 8.40
C VAL A 225 -9.08 7.34 8.42
N TYR A 226 -9.10 6.52 9.48
CA TYR A 226 -8.17 5.42 9.65
C TYR A 226 -8.86 4.17 10.20
N ALA A 227 -8.27 3.01 9.90
CA ALA A 227 -8.73 1.74 10.42
C ALA A 227 -7.54 0.85 10.81
N HIS A 228 -7.75 0.02 11.83
CA HIS A 228 -6.79 -1.01 12.25
C HIS A 228 -7.33 -2.38 11.88
N PHE A 229 -6.53 -3.15 11.12
CA PHE A 229 -6.90 -4.49 10.70
C PHE A 229 -5.93 -5.53 11.29
N ILE A 230 -6.50 -6.63 11.79
CA ILE A 230 -5.76 -7.87 12.02
C ILE A 230 -5.90 -8.77 10.80
N LEU A 231 -4.77 -9.33 10.39
CA LEU A 231 -4.67 -10.29 9.30
C LEU A 231 -4.26 -11.65 9.87
N SER A 232 -5.19 -12.59 9.94
CA SER A 232 -5.04 -13.79 10.78
C SER A 232 -4.13 -14.90 10.23
N LYS A 233 -3.79 -14.93 8.93
CA LYS A 233 -3.21 -16.13 8.29
C LYS A 233 -2.19 -15.92 7.15
N LEU A 234 -1.66 -14.72 6.91
CA LEU A 234 -0.98 -14.49 5.62
C LEU A 234 0.40 -15.18 5.48
N VAL A 235 1.20 -15.34 6.56
CA VAL A 235 2.59 -15.81 6.39
C VAL A 235 3.14 -16.61 7.58
N SER A 236 3.64 -17.83 7.32
CA SER A 236 4.50 -18.54 8.27
C SER A 236 5.87 -17.87 8.32
N ARG A 237 6.24 -17.31 9.48
CA ARG A 237 7.58 -16.71 9.72
C ARG A 237 8.72 -17.72 9.56
N GLN A 238 8.43 -19.03 9.58
CA GLN A 238 9.46 -20.08 9.49
C GLN A 238 10.20 -20.11 8.13
N HIS A 239 9.70 -19.40 7.11
CA HIS A 239 10.27 -19.38 5.76
C HIS A 239 10.60 -17.98 5.23
N SER A 240 10.83 -16.99 6.11
CA SER A 240 11.25 -15.63 5.71
C SER A 240 12.70 -15.59 5.23
N ARG A 241 12.96 -16.07 4.00
CA ARG A 241 14.30 -16.09 3.43
C ARG A 241 14.39 -15.25 2.16
N TRP A 242 15.44 -14.45 2.10
CA TRP A 242 15.84 -13.76 0.88
C TRP A 242 16.20 -14.75 -0.22
N LYS A 243 15.82 -14.43 -1.45
CA LYS A 243 16.15 -15.23 -2.65
C LYS A 243 17.55 -14.91 -3.17
N VAL A 244 18.05 -13.72 -2.83
CA VAL A 244 19.44 -13.31 -3.05
C VAL A 244 20.11 -13.13 -1.69
N CYS A 245 21.26 -13.78 -1.50
CA CYS A 245 22.01 -13.72 -0.25
C CYS A 245 23.36 -13.08 -0.48
N PHE A 246 23.63 -12.00 0.26
CA PHE A 246 24.93 -11.37 0.31
C PHE A 246 25.83 -12.13 1.28
N GLU A 247 27.09 -12.32 0.89
CA GLU A 247 28.11 -12.79 1.81
C GLU A 247 28.37 -11.74 2.90
N LYS A 248 28.95 -12.17 4.03
CA LYS A 248 29.27 -11.24 5.12
C LYS A 248 30.28 -10.20 4.63
N ILE A 249 29.87 -8.93 4.68
CA ILE A 249 30.70 -7.80 4.27
C ILE A 249 31.62 -7.42 5.45
N PRO A 250 32.96 -7.45 5.30
CA PRO A 250 33.88 -6.99 6.34
C PRO A 250 33.84 -5.46 6.47
N HIS A 251 34.58 -4.91 7.45
CA HIS A 251 34.82 -3.48 7.48
C HIS A 251 35.49 -3.02 6.18
N TRP A 252 35.01 -1.90 5.65
CA TRP A 252 35.54 -1.30 4.43
C TRP A 252 36.23 0.04 4.72
N HIS A 253 36.96 0.56 3.77
CA HIS A 253 37.60 1.88 3.87
C HIS A 253 37.20 2.76 2.69
N ASN A 254 37.03 4.06 2.93
CA ASN A 254 36.55 5.05 1.96
C ASN A 254 37.51 5.32 0.79
N ILE A 255 38.71 4.74 0.79
CA ILE A 255 39.72 4.92 -0.26
C ILE A 255 39.79 3.75 -1.26
N VAL A 256 39.04 2.67 -1.01
CA VAL A 256 39.02 1.48 -1.88
C VAL A 256 37.62 1.32 -2.49
N PRO A 257 37.50 1.03 -3.80
CA PRO A 257 36.21 0.70 -4.43
C PRO A 257 35.47 -0.37 -3.62
N PHE A 258 34.16 -0.20 -3.43
CA PHE A 258 33.40 -1.14 -2.63
C PHE A 258 32.98 -2.34 -3.46
N THR A 259 33.28 -3.55 -3.00
CA THR A 259 32.83 -4.79 -3.64
C THR A 259 31.99 -5.62 -2.68
N CYS A 260 30.98 -6.28 -3.22
CA CYS A 260 30.19 -7.26 -2.47
C CYS A 260 29.90 -8.48 -3.32
N GLN A 261 29.75 -9.63 -2.64
CA GLN A 261 29.47 -10.91 -3.26
C GLN A 261 28.07 -11.35 -2.88
N PHE A 262 27.36 -11.95 -3.83
CA PHE A 262 26.04 -12.51 -3.59
C PHE A 262 25.78 -13.77 -4.41
N THR A 263 24.84 -14.57 -3.92
CA THR A 263 24.39 -15.82 -4.54
C THR A 263 22.86 -15.85 -4.67
N TYR A 264 22.39 -16.62 -5.63
CA TYR A 264 20.98 -16.89 -5.86
C TYR A 264 20.58 -18.19 -5.16
N LYS A 265 19.44 -18.18 -4.45
CA LYS A 265 18.82 -19.36 -3.84
C LYS A 265 17.63 -19.83 -4.65
N ASP A 266 17.25 -21.09 -4.46
CA ASP A 266 16.04 -21.70 -5.04
C ASP A 266 15.90 -21.47 -6.55
N ASP A 267 17.02 -21.47 -7.28
CA ASP A 267 17.08 -21.20 -8.72
C ASP A 267 16.42 -19.86 -9.13
N PHE A 268 16.52 -18.85 -8.27
CA PHE A 268 15.87 -17.55 -8.46
C PHE A 268 16.23 -16.89 -9.78
N TRP A 269 17.49 -16.97 -10.21
CA TRP A 269 17.93 -16.31 -11.43
C TRP A 269 17.19 -16.83 -12.66
N ASN A 270 17.07 -18.14 -12.81
CA ASN A 270 16.41 -18.74 -13.96
C ASN A 270 14.87 -18.63 -13.87
N SER A 271 14.30 -18.60 -12.66
CA SER A 271 12.85 -18.54 -12.47
C SER A 271 12.27 -17.13 -12.42
N GLY A 272 13.05 -16.11 -12.09
CA GLY A 272 12.56 -14.73 -12.01
C GLY A 272 13.62 -13.63 -12.01
N GLY A 273 14.87 -13.95 -12.34
CA GLY A 273 15.93 -12.97 -12.52
C GLY A 273 15.79 -12.22 -13.84
N SER A 274 16.31 -10.99 -13.88
CA SER A 274 16.34 -10.17 -15.08
C SER A 274 17.65 -9.40 -15.20
N TYR A 275 18.10 -9.15 -16.43
CA TYR A 275 19.18 -8.19 -16.70
C TYR A 275 18.83 -6.75 -16.25
N ARG A 276 17.55 -6.46 -16.05
CA ARG A 276 17.05 -5.18 -15.50
C ARG A 276 17.05 -5.14 -13.98
N ASP A 277 17.29 -6.28 -13.32
CA ASP A 277 17.48 -6.29 -11.86
C ASP A 277 18.72 -5.48 -11.51
N TRP A 278 18.77 -4.97 -10.28
CA TRP A 278 19.86 -4.08 -9.86
C TRP A 278 20.28 -4.35 -8.43
N VAL A 279 21.56 -4.12 -8.19
CA VAL A 279 22.19 -4.16 -6.86
C VAL A 279 22.45 -2.73 -6.42
N ALA A 280 22.18 -2.41 -5.18
CA ALA A 280 22.24 -1.05 -4.69
C ALA A 280 22.77 -0.91 -3.27
N ILE A 281 23.35 0.26 -3.01
CA ILE A 281 23.76 0.70 -1.68
C ILE A 281 22.67 1.58 -1.08
N TYR A 282 22.32 1.26 0.16
CA TYR A 282 21.37 2.01 0.97
C TYR A 282 22.04 2.49 2.25
N SER A 283 21.50 3.55 2.84
CA SER A 283 21.78 3.88 4.24
C SER A 283 21.36 2.72 5.16
N ALA A 284 22.00 2.56 6.31
CA ALA A 284 21.73 1.45 7.22
C ALA A 284 20.26 1.32 7.69
N ASP A 285 19.55 2.45 7.78
CA ASP A 285 18.16 2.56 8.23
C ASP A 285 17.10 2.37 7.14
N ILE A 286 17.49 2.49 5.86
CA ILE A 286 16.64 2.34 4.66
C ILE A 286 15.25 2.98 4.86
N PRO A 287 15.10 4.32 4.87
CA PRO A 287 13.78 4.93 4.99
C PRO A 287 12.91 4.65 3.74
N ASN A 288 13.54 4.40 2.59
CA ASN A 288 12.87 4.17 1.31
C ASN A 288 13.62 3.12 0.47
N SER A 289 13.02 1.95 0.28
CA SER A 289 13.63 0.87 -0.52
C SER A 289 13.69 1.16 -2.02
N LEU A 290 12.92 2.12 -2.50
CA LEU A 290 12.85 2.53 -3.91
C LEU A 290 13.85 3.63 -4.26
N GLN A 291 14.60 4.14 -3.28
CA GLN A 291 15.54 5.25 -3.47
C GLN A 291 16.89 4.92 -2.84
N PRO A 292 17.69 4.07 -3.50
CA PRO A 292 19.06 3.80 -3.07
C PRO A 292 19.95 5.04 -3.19
N LEU A 293 21.11 5.01 -2.52
CA LEU A 293 22.15 6.03 -2.64
C LEU A 293 22.89 5.92 -3.98
N THR A 294 23.18 4.69 -4.39
CA THR A 294 23.75 4.35 -5.69
C THR A 294 23.37 2.92 -6.05
N TRP A 295 23.37 2.58 -7.33
CA TRP A 295 22.97 1.28 -7.84
C TRP A 295 23.63 0.98 -9.18
N LEU A 296 23.69 -0.30 -9.52
CA LEU A 296 24.12 -0.79 -10.82
C LEU A 296 23.23 -1.94 -11.26
N TYR A 297 23.03 -2.08 -12.57
CA TYR A 297 22.30 -3.23 -13.12
C TYR A 297 23.09 -4.51 -12.88
N VAL A 298 22.39 -5.61 -12.62
CA VAL A 298 22.99 -6.94 -12.43
C VAL A 298 23.81 -7.38 -13.65
N VAL A 299 23.49 -6.90 -14.86
CA VAL A 299 24.27 -7.16 -16.07
C VAL A 299 25.69 -6.54 -16.03
N ALA A 300 25.92 -5.54 -15.18
CA ALA A 300 27.24 -4.97 -14.94
C ALA A 300 28.05 -5.73 -13.88
N CYS A 301 27.44 -6.69 -13.17
CA CYS A 301 28.13 -7.60 -12.27
C CYS A 301 28.82 -8.72 -13.06
N TYR A 302 29.79 -9.38 -12.43
CA TYR A 302 30.51 -10.50 -13.03
C TYR A 302 30.53 -11.72 -12.10
N ASN A 303 30.57 -12.92 -12.68
CA ASN A 303 30.58 -14.17 -11.94
C ASN A 303 32.02 -14.65 -11.72
N VAL A 304 32.30 -15.15 -10.52
CA VAL A 304 33.59 -15.75 -10.15
C VAL A 304 33.32 -17.08 -9.47
N VAL A 305 34.18 -18.08 -9.74
CA VAL A 305 34.15 -19.36 -9.03
C VAL A 305 35.17 -19.31 -7.90
N ILE A 306 34.69 -19.37 -6.66
CA ILE A 306 35.52 -19.36 -5.45
C ILE A 306 35.22 -20.65 -4.68
N ALA A 307 36.24 -21.48 -4.42
CA ALA A 307 36.10 -22.74 -3.68
C ALA A 307 34.92 -23.62 -4.18
N ASN A 308 34.83 -23.81 -5.51
CA ASN A 308 33.76 -24.54 -6.21
C ASN A 308 32.34 -23.97 -6.05
N ARG A 309 32.20 -22.71 -5.62
CA ARG A 309 30.92 -21.99 -5.58
C ARG A 309 30.94 -20.85 -6.59
N SER A 310 29.91 -20.77 -7.43
CA SER A 310 29.71 -19.62 -8.33
C SER A 310 29.08 -18.48 -7.52
N VAL A 311 29.78 -17.36 -7.44
CA VAL A 311 29.30 -16.12 -6.79
C VAL A 311 29.26 -14.99 -7.81
N THR A 312 28.32 -14.06 -7.63
CA THR A 312 28.24 -12.84 -8.42
C THR A 312 28.85 -11.69 -7.62
N ILE A 313 29.69 -10.88 -8.26
CA ILE A 313 30.37 -9.74 -7.66
C ILE A 313 29.78 -8.45 -8.23
N ALA A 314 29.36 -7.55 -7.33
CA ALA A 314 29.01 -6.17 -7.66
C ALA A 314 30.11 -5.23 -7.16
N GLU A 315 30.55 -4.33 -8.03
CA GLU A 315 31.60 -3.35 -7.76
C GLU A 315 31.06 -1.93 -7.89
N PHE A 316 31.27 -1.15 -6.84
CA PHE A 316 30.84 0.24 -6.72
C PHE A 316 32.05 1.15 -6.57
N PRO A 317 31.92 2.45 -6.91
CA PRO A 317 32.90 3.46 -6.51
C PRO A 317 33.14 3.47 -5.00
N CYS A 318 34.23 4.14 -4.59
CA CYS A 318 34.50 4.37 -3.19
C CYS A 318 33.30 5.00 -2.48
N LEU A 319 32.91 4.41 -1.35
CA LEU A 319 31.85 4.94 -0.51
C LEU A 319 32.43 5.94 0.49
N THR A 320 31.64 6.95 0.86
CA THR A 320 31.98 7.81 2.00
C THR A 320 31.94 7.01 3.30
N ALA A 321 32.58 7.53 4.35
CA ALA A 321 32.53 6.89 5.65
C ALA A 321 31.10 6.90 6.21
N GLY A 322 30.64 5.77 6.74
CA GLY A 322 29.25 5.61 7.18
C GLY A 322 28.83 4.16 7.37
N HIS A 323 27.53 3.98 7.63
CA HIS A 323 26.92 2.66 7.81
C HIS A 323 25.90 2.41 6.69
N TYR A 324 26.00 1.25 6.07
CA TYR A 324 25.29 0.94 4.83
C TYR A 324 24.72 -0.48 4.84
N ARG A 325 23.84 -0.73 3.87
CA ARG A 325 23.37 -2.06 3.48
C ARG A 325 23.45 -2.18 1.97
N VAL A 326 23.63 -3.40 1.48
CA VAL A 326 23.48 -3.73 0.05
C VAL A 326 22.14 -4.43 -0.14
N GLY A 327 21.37 -4.00 -1.15
CA GLY A 327 20.11 -4.64 -1.52
C GLY A 327 20.14 -5.13 -2.97
N TYR A 328 19.46 -6.24 -3.22
CA TYR A 328 19.16 -6.72 -4.57
C TYR A 328 17.68 -6.46 -4.86
N PHE A 329 17.38 -5.72 -5.92
CA PHE A 329 16.02 -5.41 -6.32
C PHE A 329 15.69 -6.12 -7.64
N SER A 330 14.58 -6.87 -7.64
CA SER A 330 14.07 -7.50 -8.86
C SER A 330 13.15 -6.52 -9.59
N ALA A 331 13.49 -6.17 -10.83
CA ALA A 331 12.69 -5.30 -11.67
C ALA A 331 11.37 -5.96 -12.07
N TYR A 332 11.37 -7.28 -12.30
CA TYR A 332 10.17 -8.02 -12.65
C TYR A 332 9.21 -8.16 -11.47
N LYS A 333 9.73 -8.51 -10.28
CA LYS A 333 8.94 -8.65 -9.06
C LYS A 333 8.64 -7.32 -8.36
N ASN A 334 9.31 -6.25 -8.77
CA ASN A 334 9.15 -4.88 -8.28
C ASN A 334 9.31 -4.75 -6.74
N CYS A 335 10.29 -5.47 -6.19
CA CYS A 335 10.61 -5.42 -4.76
C CYS A 335 12.02 -5.95 -4.49
N LEU A 336 12.53 -5.67 -3.28
CA LEU A 336 13.79 -6.26 -2.80
C LEU A 336 13.66 -7.78 -2.69
N GLN A 337 14.66 -8.50 -3.18
CA GLN A 337 14.79 -9.95 -3.10
C GLN A 337 16.04 -10.41 -2.33
N GLY A 338 16.91 -9.47 -1.96
CA GLY A 338 18.00 -9.66 -1.02
C GLY A 338 18.35 -8.38 -0.28
N LEU A 339 18.82 -8.51 0.96
CA LEU A 339 19.34 -7.40 1.75
C LEU A 339 20.44 -7.91 2.67
N SER A 340 21.59 -7.24 2.70
CA SER A 340 22.69 -7.55 3.59
C SER A 340 22.44 -7.09 5.03
N ASP A 341 23.25 -7.60 5.95
CA ASP A 341 23.46 -6.96 7.25
C ASP A 341 24.09 -5.58 7.08
N ILE A 342 24.06 -4.79 8.15
CA ILE A 342 24.73 -3.48 8.20
C ILE A 342 26.24 -3.71 8.14
N PHE A 343 26.93 -2.94 7.29
CA PHE A 343 28.38 -2.87 7.26
C PHE A 343 28.85 -1.42 7.41
N GLU A 344 30.10 -1.26 7.85
CA GLU A 344 30.73 0.03 8.11
C GLU A 344 31.81 0.31 7.07
N VAL A 345 31.79 1.53 6.53
CA VAL A 345 32.88 2.12 5.75
C VAL A 345 33.60 3.11 6.66
N LYS A 346 34.87 2.85 6.96
CA LYS A 346 35.70 3.69 7.81
C LYS A 346 36.43 4.75 7.00
N PHE A 347 36.64 5.89 7.64
CA PHE A 347 37.44 6.97 7.10
C PHE A 347 38.93 6.66 7.29
N ILE A 348 39.70 6.69 6.20
CA ILE A 348 41.16 6.81 6.22
C ILE A 348 41.49 8.20 5.67
N LYS A 349 42.37 8.91 6.38
CA LYS A 349 42.86 10.25 6.02
C LYS A 349 43.68 10.24 4.74
#